data_AF-Q7P2D8-F1
#
_entry.id   AF-Q7P2D8-F1
#
_cell.length_a   1.000
_cell.length_b   1.000
_cell.length_c   1.000
_cell.angle_alpha   90.00
_cell.angle_beta   90.00
_cell.angle_gamma   90.00
#
_symmetry.space_group_name_H-M   'P 1'
#
loop_
_entity.id
_entity.type
_entity.pdbx_description
1 polymer ?
#
loop_
_entity_poly.entity_id
_entity_poly.type
_entity_poly.pdbx_seq_one_letter_code
_entity_poly.pdbx_strand_id
1 'polypeptide(L)' 'MLEVQEQLKSKEVSSSVGGGAVSVKVNGQKELIEVKLSDEVLKDAANDKEMLEDLILTAVKDAMAKAEE' A
#
# COMPACT_ATOMS: atom_id res chain seq x y z
N MET A 1 -25.69 -7.28 -9.25
CA MET A 1 -24.50 -8.04 -8.77
C MET A 1 -23.24 -7.62 -9.50
N LEU A 2 -23.23 -7.60 -10.84
CA LEU A 2 -22.08 -7.14 -11.65
C LEU A 2 -21.68 -5.69 -11.33
N GLU A 3 -22.64 -4.76 -11.32
CA GLU A 3 -22.37 -3.34 -11.08
C GLU A 3 -21.75 -3.06 -9.70
N VAL A 4 -22.18 -3.79 -8.66
CA VAL A 4 -21.61 -3.64 -7.30
C VAL A 4 -20.18 -4.17 -7.26
N GLN A 5 -19.88 -5.28 -7.95
CA GLN A 5 -18.51 -5.79 -8.03
C GLN A 5 -17.59 -4.87 -8.83
N GLU A 6 -18.07 -4.26 -9.92
CA GLU A 6 -17.31 -3.28 -10.71
C GLU A 6 -17.06 -1.98 -9.93
N GLN A 7 -18.05 -1.52 -9.15
CA GLN A 7 -17.89 -0.36 -8.28
C GLN A 7 -16.85 -0.60 -7.18
N LEU A 8 -16.83 -1.81 -6.57
CA LEU A 8 -15.81 -2.19 -5.59
C LEU A 8 -14.40 -2.25 -6.19
N LYS A 9 -14.26 -2.74 -7.43
CA LYS A 9 -12.98 -2.71 -8.16
C LYS A 9 -12.49 -1.29 -8.42
N SER A 10 -13.40 -0.36 -8.66
CA SER A 10 -13.08 1.02 -9.03
C SER A 10 -12.77 1.92 -7.83
N LYS A 11 -13.19 1.53 -6.61
CA LYS A 11 -12.85 2.27 -5.38
C LYS A 11 -11.40 1.95 -5.01
N GLU A 12 -10.48 2.84 -5.34
CA GLU A 12 -9.08 2.77 -4.95
C GLU A 12 -8.83 3.57 -3.66
N VAL A 13 -8.08 2.99 -2.74
CA VAL A 13 -7.60 3.68 -1.53
C VAL A 13 -6.08 3.56 -1.45
N SER A 14 -5.44 4.58 -0.91
CA SER A 14 -3.98 4.63 -0.77
C SER A 14 -3.58 4.86 0.68
N SER A 15 -2.52 4.19 1.09
CA SER A 15 -1.80 4.44 2.34
C SER A 15 -0.37 4.90 2.04
N SER A 16 0.20 5.66 2.96
CA SER A 16 1.63 5.95 2.98
C SER A 16 2.17 5.94 4.40
N VAL A 17 3.38 5.42 4.56
CA VAL A 17 4.09 5.31 5.84
C VAL A 17 5.53 5.79 5.69
N GLY A 18 6.23 5.99 6.81
CA GLY A 18 7.61 6.48 6.80
C GLY A 18 7.74 7.88 6.18
N GLY A 19 6.76 8.76 6.40
CA GLY A 19 6.78 10.13 5.87
C GLY A 19 6.63 10.25 4.34
N GLY A 20 6.12 9.23 3.66
CA GLY A 20 6.09 9.18 2.19
C GLY A 20 7.04 8.17 1.58
N ALA A 21 7.91 7.55 2.40
CA ALA A 21 8.90 6.58 1.97
C ALA A 21 8.32 5.38 1.23
N VAL A 22 7.18 4.87 1.72
CA VAL A 22 6.44 3.76 1.12
C VAL A 22 4.99 4.20 0.93
N SER A 23 4.43 3.96 -0.26
CA SER A 23 3.01 4.13 -0.56
C SER A 23 2.44 2.89 -1.21
N VAL A 24 1.26 2.47 -0.74
CA VAL A 24 0.56 1.29 -1.23
C VAL A 24 -0.85 1.70 -1.63
N LYS A 25 -1.30 1.20 -2.78
CA LYS A 25 -2.67 1.36 -3.27
C LYS A 25 -3.35 -0.01 -3.36
N VAL A 26 -4.58 -0.08 -2.86
CA VAL A 26 -5.44 -1.26 -2.96
C VAL A 26 -6.83 -0.85 -3.46
N ASN A 27 -7.59 -1.78 -4.04
CA ASN A 27 -8.99 -1.55 -4.37
C ASN A 27 -9.96 -2.07 -3.29
N GLY A 28 -11.25 -1.80 -3.44
CA GLY A 28 -12.31 -2.28 -2.54
C GLY A 28 -12.54 -3.79 -2.56
N GLN A 29 -11.83 -4.54 -3.41
CA GLN A 29 -11.75 -6.01 -3.36
C GLN A 29 -10.50 -6.52 -2.63
N LYS A 30 -9.72 -5.61 -2.04
CA LYS A 30 -8.42 -5.89 -1.40
C LYS A 30 -7.37 -6.42 -2.36
N GLU A 31 -7.48 -6.11 -3.64
CA GLU A 31 -6.42 -6.37 -4.60
C GLU A 31 -5.38 -5.26 -4.50
N LEU A 32 -4.11 -5.65 -4.53
CA LEU A 32 -2.97 -4.74 -4.44
C LEU A 32 -2.66 -4.19 -5.84
N ILE A 33 -2.81 -2.87 -6.00
CA ILE A 33 -2.76 -2.22 -7.31
C ILE A 33 -1.38 -1.61 -7.57
N GLU A 34 -0.78 -0.99 -6.55
CA GLU A 34 0.48 -0.27 -6.70
C GLU A 34 1.28 -0.28 -5.39
N VAL A 35 2.61 -0.41 -5.51
CA VAL A 35 3.57 -0.12 -4.43
C VAL A 35 4.61 0.85 -4.98
N LYS A 36 4.83 1.95 -4.26
CA LYS A 36 5.84 2.96 -4.57
C LYS A 36 6.79 3.11 -3.41
N LEU A 37 8.08 3.17 -3.73
CA LEU A 37 9.17 3.39 -2.79
C LEU A 37 9.93 4.63 -3.23
N SER A 38 10.29 5.48 -2.27
CA SER A 38 11.17 6.62 -2.51
C SER A 38 12.63 6.19 -2.74
N ASP A 39 13.41 6.99 -3.46
CA ASP A 39 14.85 6.72 -3.62
C ASP A 39 15.60 6.75 -2.28
N GLU A 40 15.09 7.49 -1.29
CA GLU A 40 15.66 7.60 0.05
C GLU A 40 15.54 6.28 0.80
N VAL A 41 14.35 5.69 0.86
CA VAL A 41 14.15 4.41 1.55
C VAL A 41 14.93 3.26 0.92
N LEU A 42 15.15 3.31 -0.40
CA LEU A 42 15.97 2.32 -1.10
C LEU A 42 17.46 2.43 -0.73
N LYS A 43 17.97 3.65 -0.48
CA LYS A 43 19.34 3.86 0.00
C LYS A 43 19.50 3.38 1.44
N ASP A 44 18.53 3.66 2.30
CA ASP A 44 18.55 3.20 3.69
C ASP A 44 18.49 1.67 3.76
N ALA A 45 17.66 1.05 2.91
CA ALA A 45 17.51 -0.41 2.82
C ALA A 45 18.80 -1.15 2.40
N ALA A 46 19.75 -0.46 1.75
CA ALA A 46 21.05 -1.04 1.43
C ALA A 46 21.86 -1.39 2.69
N ASN A 47 21.60 -0.70 3.80
CA ASN A 47 22.26 -0.90 5.09
C ASN A 47 21.35 -1.61 6.10
N ASP A 48 20.03 -1.44 5.98
CA ASP A 48 19.03 -2.05 6.86
C ASP A 48 17.79 -2.53 6.09
N LYS A 49 17.83 -3.79 5.66
CA LYS A 49 16.74 -4.42 4.92
C LYS A 49 15.48 -4.64 5.77
N GLU A 50 15.63 -4.91 7.06
CA GLU A 50 14.52 -5.24 7.96
C GLU A 50 13.59 -4.03 8.12
N MET A 51 14.15 -2.82 8.20
CA MET A 51 13.36 -1.58 8.22
C MET A 51 12.43 -1.45 7.01
N LEU A 52 12.93 -1.72 5.79
CA LEU A 52 12.11 -1.59 4.58
C LEU A 52 10.99 -2.63 4.56
N GLU A 53 11.28 -3.86 4.98
CA GLU A 53 10.29 -4.94 5.07
C GLU A 53 9.15 -4.56 6.04
N ASP A 54 9.49 -4.00 7.20
CA ASP A 54 8.52 -3.55 8.20
C ASP A 54 7.67 -2.38 7.70
N LEU A 55 8.26 -1.43 6.98
CA LEU A 55 7.52 -0.32 6.37
C LEU A 55 6.54 -0.82 5.30
N ILE A 56 6.96 -1.74 4.43
CA ILE A 56 6.07 -2.35 3.42
C ILE A 56 4.93 -3.09 4.11
N LEU A 57 5.23 -3.93 5.10
CA LEU A 57 4.22 -4.68 5.86
C LEU A 57 3.19 -3.74 6.48
N THR A 58 3.64 -2.65 7.08
CA THR A 58 2.77 -1.65 7.72
C THR A 58 1.91 -0.93 6.70
N ALA A 59 2.48 -0.48 5.57
CA ALA A 59 1.76 0.20 4.50
C ALA A 59 0.66 -0.68 3.89
N VAL A 60 0.98 -1.96 3.64
CA VAL A 60 0.01 -2.92 3.10
C VAL A 60 -1.12 -3.18 4.09
N LYS A 61 -0.82 -3.40 5.37
CA LYS A 61 -1.85 -3.60 6.41
C LYS A 61 -2.79 -2.40 6.52
N ASP A 62 -2.24 -1.18 6.53
CA ASP A 62 -3.05 0.05 6.62
C ASP A 62 -3.90 0.27 5.37
N ALA A 63 -3.36 0.04 4.16
CA ALA A 63 -4.12 0.12 2.93
C ALA A 63 -5.27 -0.90 2.90
N MET A 64 -5.01 -2.14 3.31
CA MET A 64 -6.03 -3.20 3.38
C MET A 64 -7.13 -2.87 4.40
N ALA A 65 -6.78 -2.31 5.56
CA ALA A 65 -7.75 -1.86 6.55
C ALA A 65 -8.64 -0.74 6.00
N LYS A 66 -8.05 0.25 5.31
CA LYS A 66 -8.79 1.33 4.64
C LYS A 66 -9.71 0.85 3.51
N ALA A 67 -9.42 -0.31 2.92
CA ALA A 67 -10.29 -0.90 1.91
C ALA A 67 -11.54 -1.58 2.51
N GLU A 68 -11.49 -1.92 3.81
CA GLU A 68 -12.65 -2.45 4.56
C GLU A 68 -13.61 -1.35 5.01
N GLU A 69 -13.13 -0.10 5.11
CA GLU A 69 -13.91 1.10 5.45
C GLU A 69 -14.70 1.68 4.26
#